data_AF-A0A326GGD5-F1
#
_entry.id   AF-A0A326GGD5-F1
#
_cell.length_a   1.000
_cell.length_b   1.000
_cell.length_c   1.000
_cell.angle_alpha   90.00
_cell.angle_beta   90.00
_cell.angle_gamma   90.00
#
_symmetry.space_group_name_H-M   'P 1'
#
loop_
_entity.id
_entity.type
_entity.pdbx_description
1 polymer ?
#
loop_
_entity_poly.entity_id
_entity_poly.type
_entity_poly.pdbx_seq_one_letter_code
_entity_poly.pdbx_strand_id
1 'polypeptide(L)'
;MTVKKLALLLPLALLAACGEEPAAEAPAADVAAPEPVQSLPAPDQALFTEKYAEACPEEDAVSTALCKRAGLGSDDVICEFGLGEDEYRRNSATLTTGEGEWVFADPENVCVG
;
A
#
# COMPACT_ATOMS: atom_id res chain seq x y z
N MET A 1 58.54 -21.94 50.69
CA MET A 1 57.49 -22.38 51.65
C MET A 1 57.77 -21.63 52.95
N THR A 2 56.92 -20.79 53.53
CA THR A 2 55.46 -20.73 53.51
C THR A 2 55.06 -19.27 53.73
N VAL A 3 54.48 -18.64 52.71
CA VAL A 3 53.85 -17.31 52.83
C VAL A 3 52.60 -17.50 53.69
N LYS A 4 52.60 -16.90 54.88
CA LYS A 4 51.44 -16.84 55.76
C LYS A 4 51.16 -15.37 56.06
N LYS A 5 50.67 -14.66 55.05
CA LYS A 5 50.15 -13.30 55.18
C LYS A 5 48.64 -13.41 55.36
N LEU A 6 48.23 -13.29 56.61
CA LEU A 6 46.91 -12.79 56.98
C LEU A 6 46.72 -11.42 56.30
N ALA A 7 45.77 -11.36 55.36
CA ALA A 7 45.07 -10.14 55.00
C ALA A 7 43.82 -10.58 54.24
N LEU A 8 42.79 -10.87 55.03
CA LEU A 8 41.43 -11.06 54.56
C LEU A 8 40.96 -9.71 53.98
N LEU A 9 41.23 -9.45 52.70
CA LEU A 9 40.70 -8.32 51.97
C LEU A 9 39.28 -8.69 51.52
N LEU A 10 38.32 -8.46 52.41
CA LEU A 10 36.91 -8.37 52.05
C LEU A 10 36.72 -7.03 51.33
N PRO A 11 36.33 -7.00 50.04
CA PRO A 11 35.76 -5.80 49.48
C PRO A 11 34.33 -5.71 50.02
N LEU A 12 34.16 -5.04 51.16
CA LEU A 12 32.89 -4.41 51.58
C LEU A 12 32.63 -3.17 50.71
N ALA A 13 32.80 -3.31 49.40
CA ALA A 13 32.56 -2.27 48.44
C ALA A 13 31.21 -2.56 47.77
N LEU A 14 30.22 -1.79 48.23
CA LEU A 14 29.08 -1.36 47.42
C LEU A 14 28.01 -2.45 47.18
N LEU A 15 27.30 -2.79 48.25
CA LEU A 15 25.84 -2.90 48.19
C LEU A 15 25.25 -1.49 48.00
N ALA A 16 25.65 -0.79 46.94
CA ALA A 16 24.94 0.38 46.47
C ALA A 16 23.81 -0.14 45.59
N ALA A 17 22.62 -0.20 46.19
CA ALA A 17 21.36 -0.11 45.50
C ALA A 17 21.19 -1.05 44.28
N CYS A 18 20.80 -2.28 44.56
CA CYS A 18 19.73 -2.90 43.78
C CYS A 18 18.50 -1.99 43.93
N GLY A 19 18.44 -1.01 43.05
CA GLY A 19 17.52 0.12 43.07
C GLY A 19 17.73 0.88 41.78
N GLU A 20 17.68 0.14 40.67
CA GLU A 20 17.35 0.74 39.38
C GLU A 20 15.94 1.32 39.57
N GLU A 21 15.91 2.60 39.89
CA GLU A 21 14.69 3.39 39.86
C GLU A 21 14.11 3.20 38.45
N PRO A 22 12.84 2.78 38.30
CA PRO A 22 12.26 2.65 36.97
C PRO A 22 12.33 4.03 36.33
N ALA A 23 13.22 4.21 35.36
CA ALA A 23 13.20 5.39 34.53
C ALA A 23 11.78 5.49 33.98
N ALA A 24 11.09 6.60 34.29
CA ALA A 24 9.71 6.78 33.88
C ALA A 24 9.61 6.49 32.38
N GLU A 25 8.81 5.50 32.03
CA GLU A 25 8.52 5.17 30.63
C GLU A 25 7.98 6.45 29.99
N ALA A 26 8.68 6.95 28.96
CA ALA A 26 8.22 8.14 28.26
C ALA A 26 6.77 7.88 27.81
N PRO A 27 5.84 8.82 28.03
CA PRO A 27 4.47 8.62 27.60
C PRO A 27 4.51 8.31 26.09
N ALA A 28 3.84 7.22 25.71
CA ALA A 28 3.72 6.84 24.31
C ALA A 28 3.24 8.08 23.53
N ALA A 29 4.00 8.49 22.52
CA ALA A 29 3.58 9.58 21.66
C ALA A 29 2.23 9.22 21.05
N ASP A 30 1.24 10.09 21.19
CA ASP A 30 -0.05 9.99 20.50
C ASP A 30 0.21 9.96 18.99
N VAL A 31 0.16 8.76 18.41
CA VAL A 31 0.22 8.58 16.96
C VAL A 31 -1.15 8.98 16.44
N ALA A 32 -1.22 10.14 15.78
CA ALA A 32 -2.43 10.57 15.09
C ALA A 32 -2.88 9.47 14.11
N ALA A 33 -4.16 9.08 14.20
CA ALA A 33 -4.75 8.14 13.26
C ALA A 33 -4.73 8.76 11.86
N PRO A 34 -4.33 8.01 10.81
CA PRO A 34 -4.36 8.52 9.45
C PRO A 34 -5.80 8.89 9.07
N GLU A 35 -5.98 10.02 8.41
CA GLU A 35 -7.28 10.42 7.89
C GLU A 35 -7.79 9.37 6.89
N PRO A 36 -9.08 9.01 6.90
CA PRO A 36 -9.63 8.05 5.97
C PRO A 36 -9.52 8.62 4.55
N VAL A 37 -8.74 7.94 3.69
CA VAL A 37 -8.69 8.24 2.27
C VAL A 37 -10.06 7.91 1.64
N GLN A 38 -10.76 8.93 1.16
CA GLN A 38 -11.97 8.73 0.35
C GLN A 38 -11.52 8.25 -1.02
N SER A 39 -11.58 6.94 -1.23
CA SER A 39 -11.28 6.34 -2.52
C SER A 39 -12.57 6.04 -3.27
N LEU A 40 -12.55 6.26 -4.59
CA LEU A 40 -13.64 5.84 -5.47
C LEU A 40 -13.88 4.33 -5.34
N PRO A 41 -15.14 3.88 -5.52
CA PRO A 41 -15.42 2.45 -5.59
C PRO A 41 -14.59 1.82 -6.72
N ALA A 42 -14.15 0.59 -6.50
CA ALA A 42 -13.43 -0.14 -7.54
C ALA A 42 -14.30 -0.21 -8.81
N PRO A 43 -13.77 0.14 -9.99
CA PRO A 43 -14.55 0.11 -11.21
C PRO A 43 -14.86 -1.34 -11.57
N ASP A 44 -16.08 -1.56 -12.01
CA ASP A 44 -16.53 -2.84 -12.53
C ASP A 44 -16.40 -2.89 -14.06
N GLN A 45 -16.74 -4.04 -14.64
CA GLN A 45 -16.70 -4.24 -16.09
C GLN A 45 -17.61 -3.25 -16.83
N ALA A 46 -18.79 -2.94 -16.28
CA ALA A 46 -19.76 -2.08 -16.95
C ALA A 46 -19.20 -0.66 -17.07
N LEU A 47 -18.66 -0.12 -15.97
CA LEU A 47 -18.02 1.19 -15.95
C LEU A 47 -16.86 1.25 -16.95
N PHE A 48 -15.97 0.25 -16.95
CA PHE A 48 -14.84 0.24 -17.88
C PHE A 48 -15.31 0.16 -19.34
N THR A 49 -16.31 -0.66 -19.63
CA THR A 49 -16.85 -0.83 -20.99
C THR A 49 -17.45 0.48 -21.52
N GLU A 50 -18.21 1.18 -20.68
CA GLU A 50 -18.79 2.49 -21.02
C GLU A 50 -17.68 3.51 -21.30
N LYS A 51 -16.74 3.68 -20.36
CA LYS A 51 -15.61 4.62 -20.52
C LYS A 51 -14.78 4.29 -21.76
N TYR A 52 -14.53 3.01 -22.04
CA TYR A 52 -13.78 2.60 -23.22
C TYR A 52 -14.52 2.94 -24.51
N ALA A 53 -15.82 2.66 -24.60
CA ALA A 53 -16.62 2.99 -25.78
C ALA A 53 -16.72 4.51 -26.01
N GLU A 54 -16.75 5.32 -24.94
CA GLU A 54 -16.68 6.77 -25.04
C GLU A 54 -15.33 7.27 -25.57
N ALA A 55 -14.23 6.68 -25.08
CA ALA A 55 -12.88 7.07 -25.48
C ALA A 55 -12.51 6.56 -26.88
N CYS A 56 -13.00 5.38 -27.25
CA CYS A 56 -12.61 4.64 -28.45
C CYS A 56 -13.85 4.17 -29.25
N PRO A 57 -14.61 5.10 -29.86
CA PRO A 57 -15.88 4.77 -30.51
C PRO A 57 -15.74 3.96 -31.81
N GLU A 58 -14.54 3.88 -32.38
CA GLU A 58 -14.25 3.14 -33.62
C GLU A 58 -13.69 1.73 -33.36
N GLU A 59 -13.45 1.38 -32.09
CA GLU A 59 -12.87 0.10 -31.67
C GLU A 59 -13.93 -0.99 -31.49
N ASP A 60 -13.47 -2.24 -31.48
CA ASP A 60 -14.31 -3.38 -31.10
C ASP A 60 -14.83 -3.21 -29.65
N ALA A 61 -16.03 -3.75 -29.39
CA ALA A 61 -16.62 -3.67 -28.06
C ALA A 61 -15.81 -4.47 -27.03
N VAL A 62 -15.70 -3.94 -25.81
CA VAL A 62 -15.11 -4.68 -24.69
C VAL A 62 -15.99 -5.89 -24.35
N SER A 63 -15.41 -7.08 -24.44
CA SER A 63 -16.10 -8.35 -24.16
C SER A 63 -15.95 -8.79 -22.70
N THR A 64 -14.79 -8.53 -22.11
CA THR A 64 -14.47 -8.82 -20.72
C THR A 64 -13.47 -7.78 -20.20
N ALA A 65 -13.65 -7.32 -18.97
CA ALA A 65 -12.72 -6.42 -18.29
C ALA A 65 -12.62 -6.77 -16.81
N LEU A 66 -11.41 -6.67 -16.26
CA LEU A 66 -11.16 -6.90 -14.86
C LEU A 66 -10.16 -5.87 -14.33
N CYS A 67 -10.65 -5.03 -13.43
CA CYS A 67 -9.87 -3.96 -12.82
C CYS A 67 -9.34 -4.36 -11.45
N LYS A 68 -8.06 -4.10 -11.20
CA LYS A 68 -7.38 -4.35 -9.92
C LYS A 68 -6.64 -3.07 -9.51
N ARG A 69 -6.48 -2.84 -8.20
CA ARG A 69 -5.58 -1.78 -7.71
C ARG A 69 -4.17 -2.00 -8.25
N ALA A 70 -3.52 -0.93 -8.71
CA ALA A 70 -2.16 -0.99 -9.25
C ALA A 70 -1.12 -1.39 -8.19
N GLY A 71 -1.45 -1.25 -6.91
CA GLY A 71 -0.63 -1.68 -5.78
C GLY A 71 -1.31 -1.40 -4.44
N LEU A 72 -0.64 -1.75 -3.33
CA LEU A 72 -1.11 -1.39 -1.99
C LEU A 72 -1.12 0.13 -1.83
N GLY A 73 -2.28 0.69 -1.50
CA GLY A 73 -2.44 2.13 -1.29
C GLY A 73 -2.37 2.98 -2.56
N SER A 74 -2.39 2.36 -3.75
CA SER A 74 -2.49 3.11 -5.00
C SER A 74 -3.92 3.56 -5.23
N ASP A 75 -4.07 4.82 -5.63
CA ASP A 75 -5.35 5.37 -6.09
C ASP A 75 -5.71 4.90 -7.51
N ASP A 76 -4.73 4.38 -8.25
CA ASP A 76 -4.90 3.89 -9.61
C ASP A 76 -5.35 2.44 -9.64
N VAL A 77 -6.02 2.10 -10.75
CA VAL A 77 -6.42 0.73 -11.07
C VAL A 77 -5.97 0.37 -12.47
N ILE A 78 -5.49 -0.85 -12.61
CA ILE A 78 -5.12 -1.47 -13.89
C ILE A 78 -6.26 -2.38 -14.28
N CYS A 79 -6.84 -2.11 -15.44
CA CYS A 79 -7.89 -2.90 -16.05
C CYS A 79 -7.32 -3.74 -17.19
N GLU A 80 -7.36 -5.06 -17.03
CA GLU A 80 -7.06 -6.01 -18.10
C GLU A 80 -8.36 -6.25 -18.87
N PHE A 81 -8.36 -6.08 -20.18
CA PHE A 81 -9.57 -6.15 -21.00
C PHE A 81 -9.35 -6.83 -22.34
N GLY A 82 -10.43 -7.42 -22.86
CA GLY A 82 -10.47 -8.04 -24.18
C GLY A 82 -11.51 -7.35 -25.06
N LEU A 83 -11.24 -7.31 -26.36
CA LEU A 83 -12.08 -6.71 -27.39
C LEU A 83 -12.68 -7.80 -28.28
N GLY A 84 -13.92 -7.62 -28.71
CA GLY A 84 -14.61 -8.55 -29.62
C GLY A 84 -14.65 -9.98 -29.08
N GLU A 85 -13.95 -10.90 -29.74
CA GLU A 85 -13.88 -12.31 -29.32
C GLU A 85 -12.72 -12.61 -28.34
N ASP A 86 -11.94 -11.60 -27.90
CA ASP A 86 -10.82 -11.81 -26.98
C ASP A 86 -11.28 -12.08 -25.54
N GLU A 87 -11.31 -13.34 -25.16
CA GLU A 87 -11.60 -13.78 -23.78
C GLU A 87 -10.37 -13.72 -22.85
N TYR A 88 -9.16 -13.57 -23.42
CA TYR A 88 -7.90 -13.64 -22.68
C TYR A 88 -7.48 -12.32 -22.04
N ARG A 89 -8.20 -11.22 -22.30
CA ARG A 89 -7.89 -9.88 -21.79
C ARG A 89 -6.45 -9.47 -22.08
N ARG A 90 -6.05 -9.50 -23.35
CA ARG A 90 -4.66 -9.23 -23.75
C ARG A 90 -4.28 -7.75 -23.70
N ASN A 91 -5.26 -6.87 -23.51
CA ASN A 91 -5.05 -5.44 -23.43
C ASN A 91 -5.08 -4.96 -21.97
N SER A 92 -4.41 -3.84 -21.70
CA SER A 92 -4.37 -3.24 -20.38
C SER A 92 -4.50 -1.73 -20.48
N ALA A 93 -5.31 -1.14 -19.60
CA ALA A 93 -5.42 0.31 -19.44
C ALA A 93 -5.42 0.67 -17.97
N THR A 94 -4.85 1.82 -17.64
CA THR A 94 -4.86 2.36 -16.27
C THR A 94 -5.95 3.40 -16.14
N LEU A 95 -6.80 3.26 -15.13
CA LEU A 95 -7.70 4.33 -14.69
C LEU A 95 -7.10 4.99 -13.45
N THR A 96 -7.15 6.32 -13.43
CA THR A 96 -6.77 7.16 -12.30
C THR A 96 -7.97 8.00 -11.84
N THR A 97 -7.88 8.53 -10.63
CA THR A 97 -8.94 9.37 -10.06
C THR A 97 -8.83 10.80 -10.60
N GLY A 98 -9.84 11.23 -11.36
CA GLY A 98 -10.05 12.61 -11.81
C GLY A 98 -10.91 13.42 -10.82
N GLU A 99 -11.79 14.29 -11.33
CA GLU A 99 -12.73 15.14 -10.56
C GLU A 99 -13.83 14.33 -9.82
N GLY A 100 -13.44 13.31 -9.04
CA GLY A 100 -14.35 12.37 -8.39
C GLY A 100 -14.84 11.25 -9.30
N GLU A 101 -14.21 11.05 -10.46
CA GLU A 101 -14.53 9.99 -11.41
C GLU A 101 -13.29 9.25 -11.92
N TRP A 102 -13.49 8.07 -12.47
CA TRP A 102 -12.42 7.32 -13.14
C TRP A 102 -12.16 7.89 -14.54
N VAL A 103 -10.89 8.21 -14.80
CA VAL A 103 -10.42 8.66 -16.12
C VAL A 103 -9.23 7.81 -16.57
N PHE A 104 -9.05 7.64 -17.87
CA PHE A 104 -7.86 6.97 -18.39
C PHE A 104 -6.60 7.78 -18.08
N ALA A 105 -5.61 7.14 -17.49
CA ALA A 105 -4.32 7.78 -17.18
C ALA A 105 -3.53 8.11 -18.45
N ASP A 106 -3.78 7.39 -19.55
CA ASP A 106 -3.14 7.57 -20.85
C ASP A 106 -4.18 7.47 -21.98
N PRO A 107 -5.03 8.50 -22.16
CA PRO A 107 -6.16 8.46 -23.10
C PRO A 107 -5.72 8.45 -24.57
N GLU A 108 -4.48 8.85 -24.87
CA GLU A 108 -3.93 8.84 -26.23
C GLU A 108 -3.46 7.44 -26.68
N ASN A 109 -3.23 6.51 -25.75
CA ASN A 109 -2.79 5.14 -26.03
C ASN A 109 -3.79 4.06 -25.57
N VAL A 110 -5.01 4.44 -25.18
CA VAL A 110 -6.01 3.48 -24.67
C VAL A 110 -6.71 2.68 -25.79
N CYS A 111 -6.85 3.24 -26.98
CA CYS A 111 -7.43 2.56 -28.14
C CYS A 111 -6.37 1.67 -28.80
N VAL A 112 -6.60 0.36 -28.85
CA VAL A 112 -5.56 -0.66 -29.13
C VAL A 112 -6.01 -1.77 -30.08
N GLY A 113 -7.20 -1.69 -30.68
CA GLY A 113 -7.70 -2.74 -31.58
C GLY A 113 -7.35 -2.52 -33.05
#